data_AF-A0A7C6XIQ7-F1
#
_entry.id   AF-A0A7C6XIQ7-F1
#
_cell.length_a   1.000
_cell.length_b   1.000
_cell.length_c   1.000
_cell.angle_alpha   90.00
_cell.angle_beta   90.00
_cell.angle_gamma   90.00
#
_symmetry.space_group_name_H-M   'P 1'
#
loop_
_entity.id
_entity.type
_entity.pdbx_description
1 polymer ?
#
loop_
_entity_poly.entity_id
_entity_poly.type
_entity_poly.pdbx_seq_one_letter_code
_entity_poly.pdbx_strand_id
1 'polypeptide(L)'
;SLSDEEIIERAFADWLTITSRPEAQLLSAEVQRWDCALPQYLPGHAGRIAAIDAEIADLPGLELAGSAFGGVGIPACIARADAVAQRLNRPAGDD
;
A
#
# COMPACT_ATOMS: atom_id res chain seq x y z
N SER A 1 17.06 4.56 -14.09
CA SER A 1 16.02 3.50 -14.11
C SER A 1 16.22 2.69 -15.37
N LEU A 2 15.76 1.44 -15.39
CA LEU A 2 15.70 0.66 -16.63
C LEU A 2 14.68 1.28 -17.59
N SER A 3 14.94 1.18 -18.90
CA SER A 3 13.98 1.50 -19.94
C SER A 3 12.79 0.53 -19.90
N ASP A 4 11.68 0.87 -20.55
CA ASP A 4 10.53 -0.04 -20.67
C ASP A 4 10.92 -1.32 -21.41
N GLU A 5 11.71 -1.18 -22.47
CA GLU A 5 12.23 -2.31 -23.26
C GLU A 5 13.06 -3.26 -22.39
N GLU A 6 14.00 -2.74 -21.59
CA GLU A 6 14.82 -3.54 -20.69
C GLU A 6 13.99 -4.26 -19.60
N ILE A 7 12.91 -3.63 -19.12
CA ILE A 7 12.00 -4.25 -18.14
C ILE A 7 11.23 -5.40 -18.80
N ILE A 8 10.68 -5.16 -20.00
CA ILE A 8 9.90 -6.13 -20.76
C ILE A 8 10.76 -7.34 -21.13
N GLU A 9 11.97 -7.12 -21.66
CA GLU A 9 12.90 -8.18 -22.04
C GLU A 9 13.25 -9.08 -20.86
N ARG A 10 13.58 -8.50 -19.70
CA ARG A 10 13.91 -9.27 -18.49
C ARG A 10 12.72 -10.04 -17.95
N ALA A 11 11.56 -9.41 -17.84
CA ALA A 11 10.35 -10.06 -17.35
C ALA A 11 9.93 -11.23 -18.25
N PHE A 12 10.04 -11.06 -19.57
CA PHE A 12 9.72 -12.12 -20.51
C PHE A 12 10.76 -13.25 -20.50
N ALA A 13 12.05 -12.94 -20.36
CA ALA A 13 13.11 -13.95 -20.20
C ALA A 13 12.89 -14.81 -18.95
N ASP A 14 12.52 -14.20 -17.82
CA ASP A 14 12.16 -14.93 -16.60
C ASP A 14 10.91 -15.80 -16.83
N TRP A 15 9.89 -15.27 -17.51
CA TRP A 15 8.68 -16.02 -17.84
C TRP A 15 8.97 -17.24 -18.72
N LEU A 16 9.79 -17.10 -19.77
CA LEU A 16 10.21 -18.21 -20.64
C LEU A 16 10.91 -19.31 -19.83
N THR A 17 11.76 -18.90 -18.89
CA THR A 17 12.50 -19.80 -18.00
C THR A 17 11.56 -20.54 -17.05
N ILE A 18 10.69 -19.81 -16.34
CA ILE A 18 9.77 -20.37 -15.34
C ILE A 18 8.74 -21.30 -15.98
N THR A 19 8.24 -20.94 -17.16
CA THR A 19 7.19 -21.71 -17.85
C THR A 19 7.73 -22.81 -18.76
N SER A 20 9.04 -22.82 -19.04
CA SER A 20 9.69 -23.76 -19.96
C SER A 20 9.06 -23.76 -21.36
N ARG A 21 8.79 -22.57 -21.89
CA ARG A 21 8.17 -22.36 -23.22
C ARG A 21 9.03 -21.49 -24.13
N PRO A 22 10.19 -21.96 -24.60
CA PRO A 22 11.13 -21.15 -25.37
C PRO A 22 10.57 -20.63 -26.71
N GLU A 23 9.55 -21.28 -27.26
CA GLU A 23 8.88 -20.91 -28.51
C GLU A 23 7.77 -19.87 -28.35
N ALA A 24 7.43 -19.47 -27.12
CA ALA A 24 6.38 -18.50 -26.89
C ALA A 24 6.75 -17.12 -27.44
N GLN A 25 5.74 -16.40 -27.95
CA GLN A 25 5.89 -15.04 -28.46
C GLN A 25 5.10 -14.06 -27.58
N LEU A 26 5.74 -12.95 -27.24
CA LEU A 26 5.10 -11.85 -26.51
C LEU A 26 4.16 -11.10 -27.45
N LEU A 27 2.86 -11.11 -27.17
CA LEU A 27 1.84 -10.45 -28.01
C LEU A 27 1.69 -8.96 -27.68
N SER A 28 1.81 -8.61 -26.40
CA SER A 28 1.67 -7.25 -25.89
C SER A 28 2.34 -7.15 -24.53
N ALA A 29 2.78 -5.94 -24.18
CA ALA A 29 3.32 -5.61 -22.87
C ALA A 29 2.96 -4.17 -22.49
N GLU A 30 2.81 -3.94 -21.20
CA GLU A 30 2.60 -2.63 -20.61
C GLU A 30 3.49 -2.50 -19.37
N VAL A 31 4.20 -1.38 -19.26
CA VAL A 31 5.04 -1.09 -18.10
C VAL A 31 4.40 0.05 -17.32
N GLN A 32 4.02 -0.23 -16.08
CA GLN A 32 3.55 0.77 -15.13
C GLN A 32 4.55 0.90 -13.98
N ARG A 33 5.02 2.12 -13.73
CA ARG A 33 5.90 2.42 -12.60
C ARG A 33 5.09 2.90 -11.41
N TRP A 34 5.47 2.40 -10.24
CA TRP A 34 4.79 2.64 -8.98
C TRP A 34 5.81 3.12 -7.95
N ASP A 35 6.23 4.37 -8.07
CA ASP A 35 7.18 4.99 -7.14
C ASP A 35 6.54 5.15 -5.76
N CYS A 36 7.25 4.71 -4.72
CA CYS A 36 6.79 4.76 -3.32
C CYS A 36 5.42 4.11 -3.06
N ALA A 37 4.99 3.15 -3.89
CA ALA A 37 3.62 2.62 -3.83
C ALA A 37 3.37 1.59 -2.71
N LEU A 38 4.43 0.93 -2.23
CA LEU A 38 4.33 -0.07 -1.16
C LEU A 38 5.04 0.44 0.10
N PRO A 39 4.29 0.87 1.12
CA PRO A 39 4.86 1.22 2.42
C PRO A 39 5.69 0.06 2.99
N GLN A 40 6.91 0.39 3.43
CA GLN A 40 7.81 -0.58 4.04
C GLN A 40 7.71 -0.50 5.55
N TYR A 41 7.12 -1.52 6.17
CA TYR A 41 6.99 -1.60 7.62
C TYR A 41 8.28 -2.16 8.22
N LEU A 42 9.15 -1.24 8.66
CA LEU A 42 10.39 -1.61 9.35
C LEU A 42 10.10 -2.05 10.80
N PRO A 43 11.04 -2.75 11.46
CA PRO A 43 10.91 -3.07 12.88
C PRO A 43 10.54 -1.83 13.72
N GLY A 44 9.55 -2.00 14.59
CA GLY A 44 8.99 -0.91 15.40
C GLY A 44 7.83 -0.14 14.75
N HIS A 45 7.44 -0.44 13.51
CA HIS A 45 6.34 0.22 12.81
C HIS A 45 5.04 0.24 13.62
N ALA A 46 4.59 -0.92 14.14
CA ALA A 46 3.37 -1.00 14.92
C ALA A 46 3.39 -0.10 16.17
N GLY A 47 4.54 -0.01 16.85
CA GLY A 47 4.72 0.89 17.99
C GLY A 47 4.65 2.36 17.59
N ARG A 48 5.22 2.72 16.44
CA ARG A 48 5.14 4.09 15.89
C ARG A 48 3.71 4.46 15.53
N ILE A 49 2.95 3.56 14.90
CA ILE A 49 1.53 3.80 14.59
C ILE A 49 0.71 3.96 15.87
N ALA A 50 0.95 3.13 16.88
CA ALA A 50 0.27 3.27 18.18
C ALA A 50 0.58 4.62 18.86
N ALA A 51 1.82 5.09 18.79
CA ALA A 51 2.19 6.41 19.32
C ALA A 51 1.50 7.54 18.55
N ILE A 52 1.45 7.48 17.22
CA ILE A 52 0.72 8.45 16.39
C ILE A 52 -0.78 8.44 16.74
N ASP A 53 -1.40 7.26 16.80
CA ASP A 53 -2.81 7.13 17.13
C ASP A 53 -3.13 7.68 18.53
N ALA A 54 -2.20 7.56 19.49
CA ALA A 54 -2.32 8.17 20.81
C ALA A 54 -2.18 9.70 20.78
N GLU A 55 -1.20 10.24 20.05
CA GLU A 55 -0.99 11.70 19.95
C GLU A 55 -2.16 12.42 19.26
N ILE A 56 -2.76 11.82 18.22
CA ILE A 56 -3.88 12.43 17.50
C ILE A 56 -5.22 12.26 18.21
N ALA A 57 -5.33 11.37 19.20
CA ALA A 57 -6.57 11.16 19.94
C ALA A 57 -7.06 12.44 20.65
N ASP A 58 -6.13 13.32 21.03
CA ASP A 58 -6.40 14.60 21.68
C ASP A 58 -6.66 15.75 20.68
N LEU A 59 -6.75 15.45 19.37
CA LEU A 59 -6.97 16.43 18.30
C LEU A 59 -8.35 16.21 17.65
N PRO A 60 -9.41 16.89 18.13
CA PRO A 60 -10.76 16.70 17.61
C PRO A 60 -10.84 16.94 16.10
N GLY A 61 -11.47 16.00 15.38
CA GLY A 61 -11.66 16.08 13.94
C GLY A 61 -10.46 15.64 13.10
N LEU A 62 -9.37 15.17 13.71
CA LEU A 62 -8.23 14.60 13.00
C LEU A 62 -8.18 13.07 13.15
N GLU A 63 -8.11 12.37 12.01
CA GLU A 63 -7.88 10.94 11.96
C GLU A 63 -7.00 10.58 10.76
N LEU A 64 -6.31 9.44 10.85
CA LEU A 64 -5.40 8.99 9.80
C LEU A 64 -5.79 7.61 9.27
N ALA A 65 -5.87 7.45 7.95
CA ALA A 65 -6.19 6.20 7.27
C ALA A 65 -5.26 5.93 6.09
N GLY A 66 -5.23 4.68 5.63
CA GLY A 66 -4.47 4.25 4.45
C GLY A 66 -3.46 3.15 4.75
N SER A 67 -2.71 2.78 3.71
CA SER A 67 -1.79 1.64 3.70
C SER A 67 -0.50 1.86 4.50
N ALA A 68 -0.25 3.08 5.00
CA ALA A 68 0.91 3.36 5.84
C ALA A 68 0.70 2.94 7.30
N PHE A 69 -0.52 2.60 7.72
CA PHE A 69 -0.87 2.42 9.13
C PHE A 69 -0.96 0.93 9.50
N GLY A 70 -2.18 0.39 9.53
CA GLY A 70 -2.49 -0.93 10.10
C GLY A 70 -2.45 -2.10 9.11
N GLY A 71 -1.91 -1.92 7.90
CA GLY A 71 -1.82 -2.96 6.89
C GLY A 71 -1.82 -2.41 5.46
N VAL A 72 -1.02 -3.02 4.58
CA VAL A 72 -0.88 -2.60 3.18
C VAL A 72 -2.00 -3.11 2.28
N GLY A 73 -2.66 -4.21 2.67
CA GLY A 73 -3.71 -4.84 1.87
C GLY A 73 -4.99 -4.00 1.85
N ILE A 74 -5.69 -4.03 0.73
CA ILE A 74 -6.97 -3.33 0.54
C ILE A 74 -7.96 -3.57 1.71
N PRO A 75 -8.17 -4.81 2.19
CA PRO A 75 -9.08 -5.05 3.32
C PRO A 75 -8.66 -4.33 4.61
N ALA A 76 -7.36 -4.24 4.90
CA ALA A 76 -6.86 -3.54 6.08
C ALA A 76 -7.05 -2.02 5.96
N CYS A 77 -6.82 -1.46 4.77
CA CYS A 77 -7.08 -0.05 4.48
C CYS A 77 -8.56 0.29 4.68
N ILE A 78 -9.48 -0.53 4.16
CA ILE A 78 -10.93 -0.35 4.30
C ILE A 78 -11.33 -0.44 5.78
N ALA A 79 -10.91 -1.50 6.47
CA ALA A 79 -11.26 -1.69 7.88
C ALA A 79 -10.81 -0.50 8.76
N ARG A 80 -9.61 0.04 8.50
CA ARG A 80 -9.14 1.25 9.20
C ARG A 80 -9.95 2.49 8.81
N ALA A 81 -10.25 2.67 7.52
CA ALA A 81 -11.06 3.79 7.03
C ALA A 81 -12.45 3.83 7.70
N ASP A 82 -13.11 2.68 7.79
CA ASP A 82 -14.41 2.55 8.46
C ASP A 82 -14.31 2.91 9.94
N ALA A 83 -13.28 2.40 10.63
CA ALA A 83 -13.08 2.67 12.05
C ALA A 83 -12.82 4.15 12.34
N VAL A 84 -12.01 4.83 11.51
CA VAL A 84 -11.72 6.27 11.70
C VAL A 84 -12.93 7.14 11.35
N ALA A 85 -13.69 6.79 10.31
CA ALA A 85 -14.88 7.54 9.90
C ALA A 85 -15.96 7.49 11.00
N GLN A 86 -16.11 6.35 11.67
CA GLN A 86 -17.01 6.22 12.82
C GLN A 86 -16.60 7.09 14.01
N ARG A 87 -15.29 7.33 14.22
CA ARG A 87 -14.80 8.23 15.28
C ARG A 87 -15.04 9.69 14.92
N LEU A 88 -14.78 10.09 13.68
CA LEU A 88 -15.06 11.45 13.20
C LEU A 88 -16.55 11.80 13.27
N ASN A 89 -17.44 10.85 12.99
CA ASN A 89 -18.89 11.06 13.00
C ASN A 89 -19.51 11.01 14.41
N ARG A 90 -18.71 10.77 15.45
CA ARG A 90 -19.22 10.84 16.82
C ARG A 90 -19.45 12.32 17.16
N PRO A 91 -20.65 12.72 17.59
CA PRO A 91 -20.84 14.09 18.06
C PRO A 91 -19.81 14.38 19.15
N ALA A 92 -19.12 15.52 19.02
CA ALA A 92 -18.33 16.04 20.12
C ALA A 92 -19.25 16.07 21.34
N GLY A 93 -18.83 15.47 22.45
CA GLY A 93 -19.60 15.57 23.68
C GLY A 93 -19.88 17.04 23.97
N ASP A 94 -21.13 17.36 24.31
CA ASP A 94 -21.48 18.69 24.80
C ASP A 94 -20.64 18.95 26.07
N ASP A 95 -19.60 19.76 25.94
CA ASP A 95 -18.89 20.41 27.05
C ASP A 95 -19.60 21.72 27.45
#